data_AF-A0A1M5CUD3-F1
#
_entry.id   AF-A0A1M5CUD3-F1
#
_cell.length_a   1.000
_cell.length_b   1.000
_cell.length_c   1.000
_cell.angle_alpha   90.00
_cell.angle_beta   90.00
_cell.angle_gamma   90.00
#
_symmetry.space_group_name_H-M   'P 1'
#
loop_
_entity.id
_entity.type
_entity.pdbx_description
1 polymer ?
#
loop_
_entity_poly.entity_id
_entity_poly.type
_entity_poly.pdbx_seq_one_letter_code
_entity_poly.pdbx_strand_id
1 'polypeptide(L)'
;MKSRARCVPEVVWVGRPLISLCMIVKNEEKNLPRCLESVQGQVDEIIVVDTGSSDRTVEVASQYGARVLTHPWNGDFSAARNVSLDHASGGWVLWLDADEELLQAPDGSTLKQMADSGTAEAYLVPVQNMRLDGSFTAHYAVRFFRKLEGIRFEGKAHESVGDWLLRQNARIERSPVAIRHWGYAVTDAELQRKLDRNLELLKAQLERDPNNSYVHYYIGMTLVGKEDFEGSFHHLQRAYELGPETPNMECLVANMLAYHQLHRCNYGEAEKWARRSLAITPQQHTAKMFLGIALYNQKRFAEALPLLQSAYQFQRLPLERRRSDISLEHSYGEKELLWAVARSAYETRSYPLAHQFLQRLARSGGSDAAALTLQGLTALALESFRSAVAHFDHAKVLGASWQQIGAPWTYGLLQLGRLDDALAVLSEAGASFFLNENAEQTFALLVERCFESSRIGPLVRALERIAQNAHVPPHVLDALAVCHIKSGNYEKAAAALDALLEKDPGNLEVRRRLAAVWVRLGRETMAARLLRSYRRDGTASAAP
;
A
#
# COMPACT_ATOMS: atom_id res chain seq x y z
N MET A 1 21.55 -41.63 -0.08
CA MET A 1 20.69 -42.52 -0.88
C MET A 1 20.37 -41.82 -2.19
N LYS A 2 20.77 -42.39 -3.32
CA LYS A 2 20.61 -41.80 -4.67
C LYS A 2 19.12 -41.77 -5.05
N SER A 3 18.58 -40.60 -5.40
CA SER A 3 17.22 -40.47 -5.92
C SER A 3 17.13 -41.19 -7.27
N ARG A 4 16.19 -42.14 -7.38
CA ARG A 4 15.80 -42.69 -8.68
C ARG A 4 15.01 -41.61 -9.40
N ALA A 5 15.60 -41.01 -10.43
CA ALA A 5 14.84 -40.26 -11.42
C ALA A 5 13.76 -41.19 -11.98
N ARG A 6 12.48 -40.85 -11.79
CA ARG A 6 11.38 -41.53 -12.49
C ARG A 6 11.50 -41.13 -13.96
N CYS A 7 11.89 -42.06 -14.82
CA CYS A 7 11.52 -42.00 -16.23
C CYS A 7 9.99 -42.05 -16.28
N VAL A 8 9.35 -40.91 -16.47
CA VAL A 8 7.98 -40.87 -16.97
C VAL A 8 8.05 -41.40 -18.40
N PRO A 9 7.29 -42.44 -18.78
CA PRO A 9 7.26 -42.87 -20.16
C PRO A 9 6.82 -41.69 -21.01
N GLU A 10 7.56 -41.35 -22.07
CA GLU A 10 7.06 -40.48 -23.14
C GLU A 10 5.87 -41.19 -23.78
N VAL A 11 4.68 -40.90 -23.27
CA VAL A 11 3.43 -41.21 -23.97
C VAL A 11 3.37 -40.23 -25.14
N VAL A 12 3.87 -40.67 -26.29
CA VAL A 12 3.68 -39.98 -27.57
C VAL A 12 2.20 -40.12 -27.92
N TRP A 13 1.40 -39.10 -27.60
CA TRP A 13 0.01 -39.03 -28.05
C TRP A 13 0.00 -38.84 -29.57
N VAL A 14 -0.33 -39.90 -30.30
CA VAL A 14 -0.53 -39.84 -31.75
C VAL A 14 -1.91 -39.23 -32.02
N GLY A 15 -2.01 -37.92 -31.85
CA GLY A 15 -3.24 -37.13 -32.02
C GLY A 15 -3.22 -35.85 -31.17
N ARG A 16 -3.89 -34.79 -31.63
CA ARG A 16 -4.03 -33.56 -30.84
C ARG A 16 -4.73 -33.89 -29.50
N PRO A 17 -4.27 -33.36 -28.36
CA PRO A 17 -4.90 -33.56 -27.06
C PRO A 17 -6.31 -32.98 -27.07
N LEU A 18 -7.30 -33.83 -26.78
CA LEU A 18 -8.70 -33.43 -26.69
C LEU A 18 -8.96 -32.68 -25.38
N ILE A 19 -9.77 -31.62 -25.46
CA ILE A 19 -10.10 -30.75 -24.33
C ILE A 19 -11.58 -30.87 -23.97
N SER A 20 -11.85 -31.21 -22.71
CA SER A 20 -13.18 -31.23 -22.10
C SER A 20 -13.47 -29.95 -21.32
N LEU A 21 -14.57 -29.27 -21.62
CA LEU A 21 -15.13 -28.28 -20.70
C LEU A 21 -16.02 -28.99 -19.66
N CYS A 22 -15.68 -28.86 -18.38
CA CYS A 22 -16.44 -29.37 -17.25
C CYS A 22 -17.11 -28.23 -16.47
N MET A 23 -18.43 -28.29 -16.32
CA MET A 23 -19.23 -27.26 -15.65
C MET A 23 -20.21 -27.87 -14.65
N ILE A 24 -20.49 -27.13 -13.58
CA ILE A 24 -21.69 -27.33 -12.76
C ILE A 24 -22.58 -26.11 -12.95
N VAL A 25 -23.90 -26.31 -13.00
CA VAL A 25 -24.85 -25.22 -13.25
C VAL A 25 -26.09 -25.33 -12.36
N LYS A 26 -26.69 -24.18 -12.08
CA LYS A 26 -28.03 -24.07 -11.46
C LYS A 26 -28.64 -22.70 -11.74
N ASN A 27 -29.72 -22.64 -12.49
CA ASN A 27 -30.46 -21.41 -12.78
C ASN A 27 -29.61 -20.28 -13.40
N GLU A 28 -28.90 -20.62 -14.48
CA GLU A 28 -27.94 -19.76 -15.16
C GLU A 28 -28.33 -19.47 -16.62
N GLU A 29 -29.62 -19.52 -16.97
CA GLU A 29 -30.11 -19.32 -18.35
C GLU A 29 -29.64 -17.99 -18.97
N LYS A 30 -29.35 -16.98 -18.13
CA LYS A 30 -28.90 -15.65 -18.54
C LYS A 30 -27.40 -15.56 -18.79
N ASN A 31 -26.59 -16.30 -18.03
CA ASN A 31 -25.13 -16.20 -18.09
C ASN A 31 -24.51 -17.28 -18.98
N LEU A 32 -25.12 -18.47 -18.98
CA LEU A 32 -24.61 -19.66 -19.66
C LEU A 32 -24.34 -19.45 -21.16
N PRO A 33 -25.17 -18.74 -21.96
CA PRO A 33 -24.87 -18.49 -23.38
C PRO A 33 -23.51 -17.81 -23.59
N ARG A 34 -23.23 -16.74 -22.83
CA ARG A 34 -21.96 -16.00 -22.91
C ARG A 34 -20.76 -16.89 -22.56
N CYS A 35 -20.89 -17.72 -21.52
CA CYS A 35 -19.85 -18.67 -21.14
C CYS A 35 -19.57 -19.66 -22.28
N LEU A 36 -20.62 -20.29 -22.81
CA LEU A 36 -20.47 -21.33 -23.84
C LEU A 36 -20.02 -20.77 -25.19
N GLU A 37 -20.41 -19.54 -25.54
CA GLU A 37 -19.89 -18.82 -26.71
C GLU A 37 -18.38 -18.56 -26.59
N SER A 38 -17.90 -18.17 -25.40
CA SER A 38 -16.49 -17.80 -25.18
C SER A 38 -15.50 -18.95 -25.41
N VAL A 39 -15.96 -20.20 -25.28
CA VAL A 39 -15.13 -21.41 -25.44
C VAL A 39 -15.28 -22.07 -26.82
N GLN A 40 -16.14 -21.54 -27.70
CA GLN A 40 -16.34 -22.12 -29.03
C GLN A 40 -15.04 -22.19 -29.81
N GLY A 41 -14.75 -23.36 -30.37
CA GLY A 41 -13.50 -23.62 -31.09
C GLY A 41 -12.28 -23.88 -30.21
N GLN A 42 -12.36 -23.68 -28.90
CA GLN A 42 -11.27 -23.94 -27.95
C GLN A 42 -11.36 -25.34 -27.33
N VAL A 43 -12.57 -25.90 -27.17
CA VAL A 43 -12.82 -27.21 -26.56
C VAL A 43 -13.39 -28.21 -27.57
N ASP A 44 -13.22 -29.51 -27.32
CA ASP A 44 -13.71 -30.60 -28.19
C ASP A 44 -15.00 -31.25 -27.64
N GLU A 45 -15.25 -31.17 -26.34
CA GLU A 45 -16.50 -31.60 -25.70
C GLU A 45 -16.92 -30.69 -24.56
N ILE A 46 -18.22 -30.67 -24.25
CA ILE A 46 -18.81 -29.89 -23.16
C ILE A 46 -19.63 -30.83 -22.27
N ILE A 47 -19.33 -30.83 -20.98
CA ILE A 47 -20.00 -31.63 -19.96
C ILE A 47 -20.55 -30.69 -18.91
N VAL A 48 -21.88 -30.70 -18.78
CA VAL A 48 -22.61 -29.85 -17.85
C VAL A 48 -23.31 -30.74 -16.83
N VAL A 49 -23.04 -30.53 -15.55
CA VAL A 49 -23.75 -31.17 -14.45
C VAL A 49 -24.76 -30.17 -13.88
N ASP A 50 -26.03 -30.41 -14.15
CA ASP A 50 -27.13 -29.66 -13.56
C ASP A 50 -27.41 -30.11 -12.12
N THR A 51 -27.43 -29.15 -11.20
CA THR A 51 -27.66 -29.41 -9.77
C THR A 51 -29.09 -29.11 -9.30
N GLY A 52 -30.02 -29.06 -10.26
CA GLY A 52 -31.45 -28.82 -10.03
C GLY A 52 -31.88 -27.42 -10.51
N SER A 53 -31.66 -27.12 -11.79
CA SER A 53 -32.23 -25.92 -12.42
C SER A 53 -33.75 -26.04 -12.58
N SER A 54 -34.43 -24.91 -12.46
CA SER A 54 -35.88 -24.74 -12.67
C SER A 54 -36.21 -23.78 -13.82
N ASP A 55 -35.18 -23.19 -14.44
CA ASP A 55 -35.27 -22.31 -15.60
C ASP A 55 -34.77 -23.03 -16.86
N ARG A 56 -34.52 -22.29 -17.94
CA ARG A 56 -34.12 -22.86 -19.25
C ARG A 56 -32.65 -23.28 -19.33
N THR A 57 -31.92 -23.34 -18.22
CA THR A 57 -30.46 -23.63 -18.20
C THR A 57 -30.10 -24.92 -18.93
N VAL A 58 -30.84 -26.01 -18.67
CA VAL A 58 -30.58 -27.33 -19.28
C VAL A 58 -30.81 -27.32 -20.79
N GLU A 59 -31.86 -26.62 -21.23
CA GLU A 59 -32.19 -26.48 -22.65
C GLU A 59 -31.12 -25.65 -23.37
N VAL A 60 -30.68 -24.54 -22.76
CA VAL A 60 -29.58 -23.71 -23.27
C VAL A 60 -28.31 -24.56 -23.39
N ALA A 61 -27.89 -25.28 -22.35
CA ALA A 61 -26.71 -26.15 -22.40
C ALA A 61 -26.78 -27.14 -23.58
N SER A 62 -27.94 -27.79 -23.75
CA SER A 62 -28.17 -28.78 -24.82
C SER A 62 -28.06 -28.17 -26.22
N GLN A 63 -28.49 -26.92 -26.41
CA GLN A 63 -28.39 -26.21 -27.70
C GLN A 63 -26.94 -25.96 -28.14
N TYR A 64 -26.01 -25.85 -27.20
CA TYR A 64 -24.57 -25.73 -27.49
C TYR A 64 -23.88 -27.10 -27.65
N GLY A 65 -24.65 -28.20 -27.69
CA GLY A 65 -24.11 -29.55 -27.83
C GLY A 65 -23.51 -30.12 -26.56
N ALA A 66 -23.83 -29.54 -25.39
CA ALA A 66 -23.35 -30.07 -24.12
C ALA A 66 -24.00 -31.42 -23.79
N ARG A 67 -23.20 -32.34 -23.26
CA ARG A 67 -23.71 -33.52 -22.55
C ARG A 67 -24.17 -33.07 -21.17
N VAL A 68 -25.49 -32.97 -20.98
CA VAL A 68 -26.09 -32.58 -19.70
C VAL A 68 -26.32 -33.82 -18.83
N LEU A 69 -25.81 -33.78 -17.60
CA LEU A 69 -25.98 -34.78 -16.55
C LEU A 69 -26.73 -34.13 -15.39
N THR A 70 -27.47 -34.92 -14.62
CA THR A 70 -28.15 -34.43 -13.41
C THR A 70 -27.46 -34.98 -12.17
N HIS A 71 -27.14 -34.10 -11.22
CA HIS A 71 -26.64 -34.48 -9.90
C HIS A 71 -27.32 -33.62 -8.83
N PRO A 72 -28.28 -34.16 -8.05
CA PRO A 72 -28.97 -33.38 -7.04
C PRO A 72 -28.01 -32.70 -6.07
N TRP A 73 -28.21 -31.40 -5.81
CA TRP A 73 -27.40 -30.65 -4.86
C TRP A 73 -27.39 -31.31 -3.47
N ASN A 74 -26.19 -31.66 -2.99
CA ASN A 74 -25.98 -32.36 -1.73
C ASN A 74 -25.18 -31.53 -0.71
N GLY A 75 -24.98 -30.23 -0.96
CA GLY A 75 -24.15 -29.37 -0.12
C GLY A 75 -22.65 -29.56 -0.34
N ASP A 76 -22.22 -29.98 -1.53
CA ASP A 76 -20.81 -30.20 -1.85
C ASP A 76 -20.53 -29.86 -3.33
N PHE A 77 -19.83 -28.74 -3.57
CA PHE A 77 -19.45 -28.33 -4.92
C PHE A 77 -18.47 -29.32 -5.58
N SER A 78 -17.54 -29.88 -4.81
CA SER A 78 -16.58 -30.86 -5.32
C SER A 78 -17.25 -32.14 -5.79
N ALA A 79 -18.33 -32.58 -5.13
CA ALA A 79 -19.09 -33.76 -5.55
C ALA A 79 -19.66 -33.57 -6.97
N ALA A 80 -20.32 -32.45 -7.24
CA ALA A 80 -20.87 -32.15 -8.56
C ALA A 80 -19.76 -31.95 -9.61
N ARG A 81 -18.65 -31.27 -9.26
CA ARG A 81 -17.49 -31.11 -10.15
C ARG A 81 -16.87 -32.46 -10.52
N ASN A 82 -16.73 -33.37 -9.57
CA ASN A 82 -16.18 -34.70 -9.81
C ASN A 82 -17.08 -35.55 -10.73
N VAL A 83 -18.41 -35.36 -10.72
CA VAL A 83 -19.29 -36.01 -11.70
C VAL A 83 -18.97 -35.56 -13.14
N SER A 84 -18.74 -34.26 -13.37
CA SER A 84 -18.34 -33.78 -14.70
C SER A 84 -16.96 -34.32 -15.10
N LEU A 85 -16.02 -34.33 -14.18
CA LEU A 85 -14.66 -34.85 -14.37
C LEU A 85 -14.65 -36.35 -14.73
N ASP A 86 -15.51 -37.15 -14.10
CA ASP A 86 -15.60 -38.59 -14.38
C ASP A 86 -16.12 -38.86 -15.79
N HIS A 87 -16.97 -37.99 -16.33
CA HIS A 87 -17.53 -38.11 -17.66
C HIS A 87 -16.66 -37.47 -18.76
N ALA A 88 -15.59 -36.74 -18.39
CA ALA A 88 -14.64 -36.16 -19.33
C ALA A 88 -13.86 -37.24 -20.10
N SER A 89 -13.92 -37.21 -21.42
CA SER A 89 -13.15 -38.09 -22.31
C SER A 89 -11.84 -37.46 -22.77
N GLY A 90 -11.70 -36.13 -22.66
CA GLY A 90 -10.49 -35.39 -23.00
C GLY A 90 -9.32 -35.65 -22.05
N GLY A 91 -8.12 -35.65 -22.62
CA GLY A 91 -6.87 -35.73 -21.84
C GLY A 91 -6.58 -34.44 -21.07
N TRP A 92 -7.23 -33.34 -21.45
CA TRP A 92 -7.20 -32.05 -20.76
C TRP A 92 -8.60 -31.61 -20.37
N VAL A 93 -8.70 -30.93 -19.23
CA VAL A 93 -9.93 -30.42 -18.65
C VAL A 93 -9.80 -28.93 -18.45
N LEU A 94 -10.72 -28.16 -19.02
CA LEU A 94 -11.03 -26.79 -18.63
C LEU A 94 -12.25 -26.84 -17.70
N TRP A 95 -12.21 -26.13 -16.58
CA TRP A 95 -13.42 -25.97 -15.75
C TRP A 95 -13.79 -24.50 -15.59
N LEU A 96 -15.07 -24.21 -15.83
CA LEU A 96 -15.67 -22.88 -15.71
C LEU A 96 -16.94 -22.94 -14.87
N ASP A 97 -17.27 -21.83 -14.23
CA ASP A 97 -18.60 -21.51 -13.72
C ASP A 97 -19.46 -20.88 -14.84
N ALA A 98 -20.78 -20.95 -14.74
CA ALA A 98 -21.66 -20.45 -15.82
C ALA A 98 -21.65 -18.92 -15.99
N ASP A 99 -21.20 -18.21 -14.95
CA ASP A 99 -21.00 -16.76 -14.91
C ASP A 99 -19.56 -16.36 -15.24
N GLU A 100 -18.76 -17.27 -15.78
CA GLU A 100 -17.42 -17.03 -16.29
C GLU A 100 -17.38 -16.99 -17.82
N GLU A 101 -16.38 -16.31 -18.39
CA GLU A 101 -16.10 -16.30 -19.82
C GLU A 101 -14.59 -16.40 -20.06
N LEU A 102 -14.20 -17.20 -21.05
CA LEU A 102 -12.82 -17.33 -21.50
C LEU A 102 -12.43 -16.13 -22.36
N LEU A 103 -11.34 -15.46 -21.99
CA LEU A 103 -10.81 -14.32 -22.73
C LEU A 103 -9.75 -14.77 -23.72
N GLN A 104 -9.73 -14.14 -24.91
CA GLN A 104 -8.63 -14.34 -25.85
C GLN A 104 -7.31 -13.86 -25.25
N ALA A 105 -6.26 -14.66 -25.41
CA ALA A 105 -4.93 -14.28 -24.96
C ALA A 105 -4.39 -13.11 -25.81
N PRO A 106 -3.71 -12.11 -25.21
CA PRO A 106 -3.16 -10.97 -25.95
C PRO A 106 -2.16 -11.34 -27.04
N ASP A 107 -1.49 -12.49 -26.90
CA ASP A 107 -0.52 -13.03 -27.85
C ASP A 107 -1.14 -14.00 -28.88
N GLY A 108 -2.46 -14.19 -28.83
CA GLY A 108 -3.19 -15.13 -29.70
C GLY A 108 -3.10 -16.59 -29.28
N SER A 109 -2.49 -16.90 -28.12
CA SER A 109 -2.43 -18.26 -27.59
C SER A 109 -3.82 -18.87 -27.38
N THR A 110 -3.94 -20.16 -27.69
CA THR A 110 -5.17 -20.95 -27.55
C THR A 110 -4.99 -22.08 -26.55
N LEU A 111 -6.09 -22.60 -25.99
CA LEU A 111 -6.02 -23.76 -25.08
C LEU A 111 -5.43 -24.99 -25.77
N LYS A 112 -5.66 -25.15 -27.07
CA LYS A 112 -5.09 -26.22 -27.89
C LYS A 112 -3.57 -26.15 -27.95
N GLN A 113 -3.01 -24.98 -28.23
CA GLN A 113 -1.55 -24.77 -28.22
C GLN A 113 -0.95 -25.00 -26.82
N MET A 114 -1.67 -24.60 -25.76
CA MET A 114 -1.25 -24.86 -24.39
C MET A 114 -1.21 -26.38 -24.10
N ALA A 115 -2.25 -27.12 -24.48
CA ALA A 115 -2.30 -28.57 -24.32
C ALA A 115 -1.19 -29.30 -25.12
N ASP A 116 -0.85 -28.79 -26.30
CA ASP A 116 0.18 -29.33 -27.20
C ASP A 116 1.63 -29.04 -26.74
N SER A 117 1.84 -28.06 -25.87
CA SER A 117 3.19 -27.63 -25.43
C SER A 117 4.03 -28.74 -24.77
N GLY A 118 3.39 -29.83 -24.34
CA GLY A 118 4.02 -31.07 -23.88
C GLY A 118 4.61 -31.01 -22.47
N THR A 119 4.97 -29.83 -21.96
CA THR A 119 5.70 -29.68 -20.70
C THR A 119 4.83 -29.42 -19.47
N ALA A 120 3.67 -28.80 -19.63
CA ALA A 120 2.77 -28.51 -18.52
C ALA A 120 1.81 -29.67 -18.24
N GLU A 121 1.47 -29.86 -16.96
CA GLU A 121 0.40 -30.73 -16.50
C GLU A 121 -0.82 -29.94 -16.02
N ALA A 122 -0.63 -28.67 -15.67
CA ALA A 122 -1.72 -27.76 -15.36
C ALA A 122 -1.33 -26.31 -15.62
N TYR A 123 -2.34 -25.45 -15.69
CA TYR A 123 -2.19 -24.02 -15.88
C TYR A 123 -2.95 -23.25 -14.80
N LEU A 124 -2.21 -22.36 -14.13
CA LEU A 124 -2.77 -21.27 -13.32
C LEU A 124 -3.32 -20.20 -14.27
N VAL A 125 -4.64 -20.05 -14.28
CA VAL A 125 -5.36 -19.09 -15.10
C VAL A 125 -5.70 -17.86 -14.26
N PRO A 126 -5.37 -16.64 -14.72
CA PRO A 126 -5.83 -15.43 -14.08
C PRO A 126 -7.36 -15.28 -14.24
N VAL A 127 -8.05 -15.08 -13.13
CA VAL A 127 -9.50 -14.89 -13.06
C VAL A 127 -9.80 -13.46 -12.62
N GLN A 128 -10.49 -12.69 -13.47
CA GLN A 128 -10.91 -11.30 -13.24
C GLN A 128 -12.31 -11.28 -12.61
N ASN A 129 -12.39 -11.10 -11.29
CA ASN A 129 -13.66 -10.94 -10.58
C ASN A 129 -14.18 -9.51 -10.75
N MET A 130 -15.19 -9.35 -11.60
CA MET A 130 -15.79 -8.05 -11.94
C MET A 130 -16.64 -7.49 -10.79
N ARG A 131 -16.68 -6.17 -10.69
CA ARG A 131 -17.57 -5.40 -9.81
C ARG A 131 -18.59 -4.61 -10.63
N LEU A 132 -19.66 -4.16 -9.98
CA LEU A 132 -20.72 -3.36 -10.63
C LEU A 132 -20.22 -2.02 -11.21
N ASP A 133 -19.14 -1.46 -10.65
CA ASP A 133 -18.50 -0.22 -11.13
C ASP A 133 -17.56 -0.44 -12.33
N GLY A 134 -17.45 -1.67 -12.84
CA GLY A 134 -16.58 -2.04 -13.95
C GLY A 134 -15.12 -2.31 -13.55
N SER A 135 -14.74 -2.10 -12.29
CA SER A 135 -13.43 -2.51 -11.78
C SER A 135 -13.39 -4.02 -11.53
N PHE A 136 -12.19 -4.57 -11.33
CA PHE A 136 -12.03 -5.98 -11.00
C PHE A 136 -10.88 -6.24 -10.02
N THR A 137 -10.99 -7.36 -9.31
CA THR A 137 -9.86 -7.98 -8.60
C THR A 137 -9.43 -9.23 -9.35
N ALA A 138 -8.18 -9.64 -9.23
CA ALA A 138 -7.67 -10.82 -9.92
C ALA A 138 -7.02 -11.82 -8.97
N HIS A 139 -7.26 -13.09 -9.21
CA HIS A 139 -6.58 -14.20 -8.54
C HIS A 139 -6.16 -15.26 -9.55
N TYR A 140 -5.32 -16.22 -9.13
CA TYR A 140 -4.83 -17.30 -10.00
C TYR A 140 -5.35 -18.64 -9.49
N ALA A 141 -6.09 -19.34 -10.35
CA ALA A 141 -6.65 -20.65 -10.02
C ALA A 141 -6.22 -21.68 -11.07
N VAL A 142 -6.03 -22.93 -10.66
CA VAL A 142 -5.83 -24.02 -11.62
C VAL A 142 -7.15 -24.27 -12.31
N ARG A 143 -7.26 -23.83 -13.57
CA ARG A 143 -8.51 -23.92 -14.36
C ARG A 143 -8.39 -24.81 -15.59
N PHE A 144 -7.16 -25.08 -16.04
CA PHE A 144 -6.88 -25.92 -17.20
C PHE A 144 -5.79 -26.94 -16.88
N PHE A 145 -6.10 -28.24 -16.91
CA PHE A 145 -5.19 -29.27 -16.38
C PHE A 145 -5.35 -30.62 -17.09
N ARG A 146 -4.31 -31.45 -17.05
CA ARG A 146 -4.35 -32.83 -17.55
C ARG A 146 -5.20 -33.70 -16.65
N LYS A 147 -6.05 -34.54 -17.26
CA LYS A 147 -6.86 -35.53 -16.54
C LYS A 147 -5.98 -36.71 -16.11
N LEU A 148 -5.18 -36.49 -15.07
CA LEU A 148 -4.32 -37.52 -14.47
C LEU A 148 -5.14 -38.55 -13.70
N GLU A 149 -4.63 -39.78 -13.61
CA GLU A 149 -5.29 -40.85 -12.85
C GLU A 149 -5.41 -40.46 -11.37
N GLY A 150 -6.62 -40.57 -10.82
CA GLY A 150 -6.90 -40.25 -9.42
C GLY A 150 -7.11 -38.76 -9.09
N ILE A 151 -7.01 -37.85 -10.06
CA ILE A 151 -7.29 -36.43 -9.83
C ILE A 151 -8.75 -36.20 -9.44
N ARG A 152 -8.97 -35.40 -8.41
CA ARG A 152 -10.29 -35.04 -7.87
C ARG A 152 -10.31 -33.61 -7.38
N PHE A 153 -11.46 -32.96 -7.53
CA PHE A 153 -11.76 -31.74 -6.80
C PHE A 153 -11.94 -32.09 -5.32
N GLU A 154 -11.32 -31.28 -4.46
CA GLU A 154 -11.38 -31.42 -3.00
C GLU A 154 -11.91 -30.12 -2.37
N GLY A 155 -12.72 -30.26 -1.32
CA GLY A 155 -13.32 -29.14 -0.57
C GLY A 155 -14.81 -28.92 -0.90
N LYS A 156 -15.67 -28.80 0.13
CA LYS A 156 -17.12 -28.60 -0.10
C LYS A 156 -17.46 -27.26 -0.73
N ALA A 157 -16.63 -26.26 -0.48
CA ALA A 157 -16.65 -24.92 -1.05
C ALA A 157 -15.20 -24.47 -1.26
N HIS A 158 -14.99 -23.60 -2.25
CA HIS A 158 -13.63 -23.29 -2.75
C HIS A 158 -12.91 -24.55 -3.24
N GLU A 159 -13.62 -25.40 -3.96
CA GLU A 159 -13.12 -26.67 -4.44
C GLU A 159 -12.00 -26.49 -5.47
N SER A 160 -10.99 -27.36 -5.40
CA SER A 160 -9.83 -27.27 -6.29
C SER A 160 -9.18 -28.62 -6.51
N VAL A 161 -8.51 -28.77 -7.66
CA VAL A 161 -7.57 -29.88 -7.95
C VAL A 161 -6.11 -29.49 -7.65
N GLY A 162 -5.87 -28.22 -7.30
CA GLY A 162 -4.53 -27.64 -7.17
C GLY A 162 -3.68 -28.32 -6.10
N ASP A 163 -4.24 -28.58 -4.92
CA ASP A 163 -3.51 -29.23 -3.82
C ASP A 163 -3.15 -30.69 -4.16
N TRP A 164 -4.06 -31.40 -4.84
CA TRP A 164 -3.77 -32.73 -5.37
C TRP A 164 -2.58 -32.70 -6.34
N LEU A 165 -2.59 -31.77 -7.30
CA LEU A 165 -1.50 -31.59 -8.27
C LEU A 165 -0.17 -31.27 -7.60
N LEU A 166 -0.18 -30.40 -6.58
CA LEU A 166 1.01 -30.07 -5.80
C LEU A 166 1.55 -31.29 -5.05
N ARG A 167 0.69 -32.12 -4.44
CA ARG A 167 1.10 -33.38 -3.78
C ARG A 167 1.70 -34.38 -4.76
N GLN A 168 1.27 -34.36 -6.03
CA GLN A 168 1.87 -35.17 -7.10
C GLN A 168 3.13 -34.54 -7.72
N ASN A 169 3.57 -33.37 -7.24
CA ASN A 169 4.70 -32.61 -7.81
C ASN A 169 4.50 -32.32 -9.31
N ALA A 170 3.25 -32.02 -9.69
CA ALA A 170 2.89 -31.73 -11.07
C ALA A 170 3.50 -30.41 -11.55
N ARG A 171 3.87 -30.34 -12.83
CA ARG A 171 4.37 -29.11 -13.46
C ARG A 171 3.21 -28.18 -13.80
N ILE A 172 3.00 -27.19 -12.93
CA ILE A 172 1.99 -26.15 -13.12
C ILE A 172 2.63 -24.92 -13.77
N GLU A 173 2.15 -24.56 -14.95
CA GLU A 173 2.58 -23.37 -15.69
C GLU A 173 1.54 -22.24 -15.60
N ARG A 174 1.86 -21.07 -16.16
CA ARG A 174 0.92 -19.95 -16.20
C ARG A 174 0.21 -19.90 -17.54
N SER A 175 -1.08 -19.61 -17.49
CA SER A 175 -1.87 -19.42 -18.68
C SER A 175 -1.68 -18.02 -19.28
N PRO A 176 -1.46 -17.89 -20.59
CA PRO A 176 -1.62 -16.62 -21.31
C PRO A 176 -3.09 -16.24 -21.52
N VAL A 177 -4.00 -17.22 -21.46
CA VAL A 177 -5.45 -17.07 -21.49
C VAL A 177 -5.96 -16.67 -20.11
N ALA A 178 -6.98 -15.82 -20.04
CA ALA A 178 -7.60 -15.36 -18.80
C ALA A 178 -9.09 -15.71 -18.75
N ILE A 179 -9.69 -15.63 -17.57
CA ILE A 179 -11.13 -15.78 -17.37
C ILE A 179 -11.68 -14.46 -16.81
N ARG A 180 -12.83 -14.02 -17.30
CA ARG A 180 -13.63 -12.96 -16.65
C ARG A 180 -14.79 -13.60 -15.91
N HIS A 181 -14.97 -13.22 -14.66
CA HIS A 181 -15.94 -13.80 -13.74
C HIS A 181 -16.91 -12.72 -13.26
N TRP A 182 -18.20 -12.93 -13.56
CA TRP A 182 -19.28 -12.00 -13.28
C TRP A 182 -19.98 -12.26 -11.95
N GLY A 183 -19.72 -13.39 -11.29
CA GLY A 183 -20.38 -13.81 -10.06
C GLY A 183 -20.20 -12.89 -8.85
N TYR A 184 -19.29 -11.92 -8.91
CA TYR A 184 -19.08 -10.91 -7.87
C TYR A 184 -19.64 -9.52 -8.24
N ALA A 185 -20.16 -9.35 -9.46
CA ALA A 185 -20.87 -8.14 -9.89
C ALA A 185 -22.33 -8.20 -9.43
N VAL A 186 -22.53 -8.33 -8.12
CA VAL A 186 -23.84 -8.53 -7.47
C VAL A 186 -24.07 -7.46 -6.41
N THR A 187 -25.31 -7.32 -5.96
CA THR A 187 -25.64 -6.43 -4.83
C THR A 187 -25.01 -6.91 -3.53
N ASP A 188 -24.81 -6.02 -2.56
CA ASP A 188 -24.26 -6.38 -1.24
C ASP A 188 -25.09 -7.47 -0.55
N ALA A 189 -26.43 -7.43 -0.71
CA ALA A 189 -27.32 -8.45 -0.16
C ALA A 189 -27.11 -9.84 -0.80
N GLU A 190 -26.85 -9.88 -2.11
CA GLU A 190 -26.51 -11.13 -2.81
C GLU A 190 -25.14 -11.65 -2.41
N LEU A 191 -24.15 -10.78 -2.26
CA LEU A 191 -22.84 -11.14 -1.77
C LEU A 191 -22.92 -11.73 -0.36
N GLN A 192 -23.67 -11.09 0.55
CA GLN A 192 -23.86 -11.61 1.91
C GLN A 192 -24.51 -12.99 1.92
N ARG A 193 -25.54 -13.23 1.10
CA ARG A 193 -26.16 -14.56 0.96
C ARG A 193 -25.17 -15.62 0.46
N LYS A 194 -24.28 -15.27 -0.48
CA LYS A 194 -23.22 -16.18 -0.94
C LYS A 194 -22.22 -16.50 0.18
N LEU A 195 -21.82 -15.49 0.96
CA LEU A 195 -20.91 -15.66 2.09
C LEU A 195 -21.54 -16.52 3.20
N ASP A 196 -22.83 -16.32 3.51
CA ASP A 196 -23.55 -17.10 4.51
C ASP A 196 -23.61 -18.58 4.13
N ARG A 197 -24.03 -18.88 2.88
CA ARG A 197 -24.04 -20.24 2.35
C ARG A 197 -22.66 -20.89 2.43
N ASN A 198 -21.61 -20.18 1.98
CA ASN A 198 -20.26 -20.72 2.02
C ASN A 198 -19.79 -20.99 3.46
N LEU A 199 -20.10 -20.09 4.40
CA LEU A 199 -19.78 -20.26 5.81
C LEU A 199 -20.48 -21.48 6.42
N GLU A 200 -21.75 -21.71 6.11
CA GLU A 200 -22.49 -22.91 6.55
C GLU A 200 -21.84 -24.21 6.05
N LEU A 201 -21.49 -24.26 4.76
CA LEU A 201 -20.83 -25.42 4.16
C LEU A 201 -19.46 -25.70 4.80
N LEU A 202 -18.67 -24.65 5.03
CA LEU A 202 -17.35 -24.75 5.65
C LEU A 202 -17.45 -25.16 7.12
N LYS A 203 -18.40 -24.62 7.89
CA LYS A 203 -18.65 -25.03 9.28
C LYS A 203 -19.06 -26.50 9.37
N ALA A 204 -19.95 -26.97 8.48
CA ALA A 204 -20.34 -28.38 8.41
C ALA A 204 -19.17 -29.30 8.00
N GLN A 205 -18.18 -28.80 7.25
CA GLN A 205 -16.95 -29.54 6.98
C GLN A 205 -16.05 -29.58 8.22
N LEU A 206 -15.92 -28.46 8.94
CA LEU A 206 -15.13 -28.37 10.17
C LEU A 206 -15.68 -29.23 11.31
N GLU A 207 -17.00 -29.39 11.42
CA GLU A 207 -17.63 -30.30 12.39
C GLU A 207 -17.18 -31.75 12.21
N ARG A 208 -16.88 -32.17 10.97
CA ARG A 208 -16.42 -33.52 10.65
C ARG A 208 -14.91 -33.66 10.81
N ASP A 209 -14.17 -32.60 10.50
CA ASP A 209 -12.71 -32.56 10.61
C ASP A 209 -12.25 -31.25 11.26
N PRO A 210 -12.25 -31.17 12.61
CA PRO A 210 -11.93 -29.94 13.33
C PRO A 210 -10.47 -29.49 13.21
N ASN A 211 -9.59 -30.34 12.67
CA ASN A 211 -8.17 -30.06 12.51
C ASN A 211 -7.81 -29.73 11.05
N ASN A 212 -8.81 -29.45 10.22
CA ASN A 212 -8.60 -29.11 8.83
C ASN A 212 -8.11 -27.65 8.68
N SER A 213 -6.79 -27.46 8.49
CA SER A 213 -6.20 -26.13 8.34
C SER A 213 -6.75 -25.37 7.13
N TYR A 214 -7.08 -26.07 6.05
CA TYR A 214 -7.65 -25.49 4.82
C TYR A 214 -9.02 -24.87 5.09
N VAL A 215 -9.91 -25.61 5.75
CA VAL A 215 -11.25 -25.12 6.11
C VAL A 215 -11.15 -23.92 7.06
N HIS A 216 -10.24 -23.96 8.05
CA HIS A 216 -9.99 -22.81 8.92
C HIS A 216 -9.57 -21.56 8.14
N TYR A 217 -8.67 -21.69 7.15
CA TYR A 217 -8.28 -20.57 6.30
C TYR A 217 -9.48 -19.98 5.53
N TYR A 218 -10.30 -20.81 4.88
CA TYR A 218 -11.44 -20.32 4.09
C TYR A 218 -12.59 -19.76 4.94
N ILE A 219 -12.81 -20.28 6.16
CA ILE A 219 -13.69 -19.62 7.14
C ILE A 219 -13.11 -18.23 7.46
N GLY A 220 -11.81 -18.16 7.75
CA GLY A 220 -11.10 -16.91 7.99
C GLY A 220 -11.33 -15.87 6.88
N MET A 221 -11.16 -16.28 5.61
CA MET A 221 -11.39 -15.41 4.45
C MET A 221 -12.86 -15.03 4.26
N THR A 222 -13.78 -15.97 4.50
CA THR A 222 -15.23 -15.69 4.45
C THR A 222 -15.62 -14.65 5.50
N LEU A 223 -15.06 -14.74 6.71
CA LEU A 223 -15.29 -13.78 7.78
C LEU A 223 -14.70 -12.39 7.48
N VAL A 224 -13.57 -12.30 6.76
CA VAL A 224 -13.09 -11.00 6.22
C VAL A 224 -14.15 -10.36 5.32
N GLY A 225 -14.73 -11.14 4.39
CA GLY A 225 -15.79 -10.64 3.51
C GLY A 225 -17.08 -10.25 4.24
N LYS A 226 -17.31 -10.81 5.43
CA LYS A 226 -18.41 -10.46 6.34
C LYS A 226 -18.06 -9.36 7.34
N GLU A 227 -16.86 -8.78 7.25
CA GLU A 227 -16.34 -7.76 8.16
C GLU A 227 -16.18 -8.22 9.63
N ASP A 228 -16.21 -9.54 9.89
CA ASP A 228 -15.87 -10.13 11.18
C ASP A 228 -14.36 -10.39 11.25
N PHE A 229 -13.61 -9.31 11.49
CA PHE A 229 -12.15 -9.35 11.51
C PHE A 229 -11.59 -10.16 12.69
N GLU A 230 -12.26 -10.16 13.85
CA GLU A 230 -11.81 -10.93 15.02
C GLU A 230 -12.03 -12.42 14.83
N GLY A 231 -13.20 -12.83 14.35
CA GLY A 231 -13.46 -14.23 14.00
C GLY A 231 -12.52 -14.71 12.89
N SER A 232 -12.28 -13.86 11.89
CA SER A 232 -11.30 -14.14 10.84
C SER A 232 -9.90 -14.41 11.41
N PHE A 233 -9.41 -13.51 12.25
CA PHE A 233 -8.09 -13.64 12.86
C PHE A 233 -7.95 -14.93 13.67
N HIS A 234 -8.96 -15.29 14.48
CA HIS A 234 -8.97 -16.54 15.25
C HIS A 234 -8.86 -17.78 14.34
N HIS A 235 -9.66 -17.84 13.28
CA HIS A 235 -9.61 -18.97 12.35
C HIS A 235 -8.30 -19.05 11.57
N LEU A 236 -7.72 -17.92 11.16
CA LEU A 236 -6.42 -17.87 10.49
C LEU A 236 -5.28 -18.30 11.42
N GLN A 237 -5.31 -17.90 12.70
CA GLN A 237 -4.34 -18.35 13.67
C GLN A 237 -4.44 -19.86 13.89
N ARG A 238 -5.66 -20.38 14.00
CA ARG A 238 -5.90 -21.82 14.11
C ARG A 238 -5.41 -22.59 12.87
N ALA A 239 -5.63 -22.06 11.66
CA ALA A 239 -5.12 -22.64 10.43
C ALA A 239 -3.59 -22.76 10.44
N TYR A 240 -2.90 -21.74 10.97
CA TYR A 240 -1.45 -21.75 11.13
C TYR A 240 -0.98 -22.78 12.17
N GLU A 241 -1.61 -22.81 13.35
CA GLU A 241 -1.27 -23.74 14.44
C GLU A 241 -1.42 -25.21 14.03
N LEU A 242 -2.40 -25.50 13.19
CA LEU A 242 -2.64 -26.85 12.65
C LEU A 242 -1.60 -27.29 11.61
N GLY A 243 -0.82 -26.35 11.06
CA GLY A 243 0.21 -26.62 10.06
C GLY A 243 -0.36 -26.80 8.66
N PRO A 244 -0.38 -25.74 7.83
CA PRO A 244 -0.85 -25.84 6.44
C PRO A 244 -0.09 -26.90 5.64
N GLU A 245 -0.81 -27.75 4.89
CA GLU A 245 -0.22 -28.89 4.18
C GLU A 245 0.72 -28.51 3.02
N THR A 246 0.57 -27.30 2.47
CA THR A 246 1.34 -26.83 1.32
C THR A 246 2.07 -25.51 1.60
N PRO A 247 3.25 -25.28 1.00
CA PRO A 247 3.95 -24.00 1.10
C PRO A 247 3.10 -22.81 0.64
N ASN A 248 2.24 -23.01 -0.37
CA ASN A 248 1.30 -22.00 -0.83
C ASN A 248 0.32 -21.61 0.28
N MET A 249 -0.33 -22.59 0.91
CA MET A 249 -1.28 -22.32 2.00
C MET A 249 -0.60 -21.67 3.21
N GLU A 250 0.63 -22.07 3.55
CA GLU A 250 1.38 -21.42 4.62
C GLU A 250 1.64 -19.94 4.32
N CYS A 251 2.01 -19.60 3.08
CA CYS A 251 2.16 -18.21 2.66
C CYS A 251 0.84 -17.42 2.73
N LEU A 252 -0.27 -18.00 2.27
CA LEU A 252 -1.58 -17.34 2.29
C LEU A 252 -2.04 -17.03 3.72
N VAL A 253 -1.90 -17.99 4.63
CA VAL A 253 -2.23 -17.80 6.05
C VAL A 253 -1.31 -16.72 6.67
N ALA A 254 0.00 -16.82 6.46
CA ALA A 254 0.96 -15.84 6.99
C ALA A 254 0.70 -14.43 6.46
N ASN A 255 0.36 -14.28 5.18
CA ASN A 255 0.01 -13.00 4.58
C ASN A 255 -1.23 -12.39 5.23
N MET A 256 -2.27 -13.18 5.48
CA MET A 256 -3.49 -12.69 6.11
C MET A 256 -3.31 -12.37 7.60
N LEU A 257 -2.45 -13.12 8.30
CA LEU A 257 -2.04 -12.75 9.65
C LEU A 257 -1.25 -11.42 9.66
N ALA A 258 -0.36 -11.21 8.69
CA ALA A 258 0.32 -9.92 8.52
C ALA A 258 -0.67 -8.77 8.25
N TYR A 259 -1.65 -8.99 7.37
CA TYR A 259 -2.73 -8.04 7.08
C TYR A 259 -3.47 -7.61 8.37
N HIS A 260 -3.94 -8.58 9.17
CA HIS A 260 -4.64 -8.29 10.42
C HIS A 260 -3.76 -7.51 11.41
N GLN A 261 -2.48 -7.84 11.51
CA GLN A 261 -1.56 -7.11 12.39
C GLN A 261 -1.30 -5.67 11.90
N LEU A 262 -1.27 -5.42 10.58
CA LEU A 262 -1.20 -4.07 10.03
C LEU A 262 -2.42 -3.23 10.42
N HIS A 263 -3.62 -3.80 10.33
CA HIS A 263 -4.87 -3.13 10.72
C HIS A 263 -4.95 -2.83 12.22
N ARG A 264 -4.29 -3.65 13.05
CA ARG A 264 -4.15 -3.43 14.50
C ARG A 264 -2.98 -2.51 14.86
N CYS A 265 -2.31 -1.91 13.88
CA CYS A 265 -1.10 -1.10 14.06
C CYS A 265 0.06 -1.84 14.77
N ASN A 266 0.05 -3.18 14.77
CA ASN A 266 1.10 -4.00 15.36
C ASN A 266 2.15 -4.33 14.29
N TYR A 267 2.92 -3.30 13.90
CA TYR A 267 3.85 -3.39 12.78
C TYR A 267 4.99 -4.39 13.01
N GLY A 268 5.36 -4.65 14.27
CA GLY A 268 6.39 -5.64 14.61
C GLY A 268 5.93 -7.07 14.31
N GLU A 269 4.69 -7.43 14.68
CA GLU A 269 4.13 -8.75 14.33
C GLU A 269 3.83 -8.86 12.83
N ALA A 270 3.33 -7.79 12.20
CA ALA A 270 3.12 -7.77 10.76
C ALA A 270 4.42 -8.06 9.99
N GLU A 271 5.54 -7.45 10.42
CA GLU A 271 6.86 -7.72 9.86
C GLU A 271 7.27 -9.20 10.01
N LYS A 272 7.07 -9.80 11.20
CA LYS A 272 7.40 -11.21 11.44
C LYS A 272 6.65 -12.14 10.48
N TRP A 273 5.34 -11.95 10.36
CA TRP A 273 4.50 -12.75 9.47
C TRP A 273 4.87 -12.59 8.00
N ALA A 274 5.07 -11.34 7.55
CA ALA A 274 5.46 -11.08 6.16
C ALA A 274 6.84 -11.66 5.83
N ARG A 275 7.82 -11.57 6.75
CA ARG A 275 9.14 -12.19 6.57
C ARG A 275 9.06 -13.72 6.54
N ARG A 276 8.19 -14.32 7.36
CA ARG A 276 7.95 -15.77 7.33
C ARG A 276 7.44 -16.21 5.95
N SER A 277 6.43 -15.52 5.43
CA SER A 277 5.90 -15.79 4.09
C SER A 277 6.97 -15.66 3.00
N LEU A 278 7.81 -14.61 3.06
CA LEU A 278 8.91 -14.41 2.12
C LEU A 278 10.04 -15.44 2.23
N ALA A 279 10.23 -16.06 3.39
CA ALA A 279 11.22 -17.13 3.56
C ALA A 279 10.80 -18.41 2.81
N ILE A 280 9.50 -18.63 2.64
CA ILE A 280 8.93 -19.77 1.91
C ILE A 280 8.91 -19.46 0.42
N THR A 281 8.30 -18.31 0.06
CA THR A 281 8.13 -17.89 -1.34
C THR A 281 8.66 -16.46 -1.52
N PRO A 282 9.94 -16.26 -1.90
CA PRO A 282 10.57 -14.93 -1.90
C PRO A 282 10.08 -13.98 -2.99
N GLN A 283 9.53 -14.49 -4.08
CA GLN A 283 9.17 -13.66 -5.23
C GLN A 283 7.75 -13.09 -5.19
N GLN A 284 6.91 -13.55 -4.25
CA GLN A 284 5.54 -13.05 -4.07
C GLN A 284 5.50 -11.54 -3.80
N HIS A 285 4.41 -10.90 -4.20
CA HIS A 285 4.21 -9.46 -4.08
C HIS A 285 3.53 -9.08 -2.76
N THR A 286 2.52 -9.83 -2.33
CA THR A 286 1.72 -9.55 -1.13
C THR A 286 2.59 -9.38 0.11
N ALA A 287 3.46 -10.34 0.38
CA ALA A 287 4.33 -10.27 1.56
C ALA A 287 5.36 -9.14 1.45
N LYS A 288 5.90 -8.85 0.26
CA LYS A 288 6.79 -7.67 0.04
C LYS A 288 6.05 -6.38 0.37
N MET A 289 4.81 -6.26 -0.11
CA MET A 289 3.96 -5.10 0.14
C MET A 289 3.66 -4.93 1.63
N PHE A 290 3.18 -5.98 2.31
CA PHE A 290 2.89 -5.92 3.75
C PHE A 290 4.14 -5.66 4.59
N LEU A 291 5.28 -6.28 4.25
CA LEU A 291 6.55 -5.98 4.89
C LEU A 291 6.97 -4.52 4.68
N GLY A 292 6.85 -4.01 3.44
CA GLY A 292 7.13 -2.62 3.11
C GLY A 292 6.28 -1.64 3.92
N ILE A 293 4.97 -1.92 4.06
CA ILE A 293 4.04 -1.09 4.86
C ILE A 293 4.40 -1.17 6.36
N ALA A 294 4.72 -2.36 6.88
CA ALA A 294 5.14 -2.53 8.27
C ALA A 294 6.42 -1.73 8.57
N LEU A 295 7.43 -1.82 7.70
CA LEU A 295 8.69 -1.10 7.84
C LEU A 295 8.53 0.41 7.70
N TYR A 296 7.68 0.86 6.76
CA TYR A 296 7.34 2.27 6.60
C TYR A 296 6.76 2.87 7.88
N ASN A 297 5.78 2.21 8.49
CA ASN A 297 5.16 2.67 9.73
C ASN A 297 6.13 2.62 10.94
N GLN A 298 7.15 1.76 10.88
CA GLN A 298 8.26 1.74 11.84
C GLN A 298 9.35 2.80 11.54
N LYS A 299 9.16 3.69 10.55
CA LYS A 299 10.13 4.70 10.09
C LYS A 299 11.44 4.11 9.53
N ARG A 300 11.44 2.83 9.15
CA ARG A 300 12.58 2.12 8.52
C ARG A 300 12.53 2.31 6.99
N PHE A 301 12.57 3.57 6.56
CA PHE A 301 12.31 3.96 5.16
C PHE A 301 13.27 3.34 4.14
N ALA A 302 14.55 3.18 4.50
CA ALA A 302 15.56 2.58 3.63
C ALA A 302 15.25 1.13 3.27
N GLU A 303 14.70 0.35 4.21
CA GLU A 303 14.28 -1.04 3.96
C GLU A 303 12.90 -1.11 3.31
N ALA A 304 12.00 -0.19 3.64
CA ALA A 304 10.65 -0.15 3.09
C ALA A 304 10.63 0.20 1.60
N LEU A 305 11.44 1.18 1.17
CA LEU A 305 11.42 1.73 -0.18
C LEU A 305 11.51 0.68 -1.31
N PRO A 306 12.52 -0.21 -1.37
CA PRO A 306 12.63 -1.18 -2.46
C PRO A 306 11.45 -2.16 -2.50
N LEU A 307 10.90 -2.52 -1.33
CA LEU A 307 9.75 -3.42 -1.22
C LEU A 307 8.47 -2.75 -1.73
N LEU A 308 8.19 -1.52 -1.28
CA LEU A 308 7.02 -0.74 -1.71
C LEU A 308 7.10 -0.38 -3.20
N GLN A 309 8.30 -0.09 -3.72
CA GLN A 309 8.50 0.20 -5.14
C GLN A 309 8.28 -1.05 -6.00
N SER A 310 8.87 -2.19 -5.61
CA SER A 310 8.62 -3.48 -6.26
C SER A 310 7.13 -3.80 -6.24
N ALA A 311 6.48 -3.49 -5.12
CA ALA A 311 5.06 -3.68 -4.97
C ALA A 311 4.24 -2.85 -5.97
N TYR A 312 4.50 -1.55 -6.04
CA TYR A 312 3.83 -0.66 -6.98
C TYR A 312 4.03 -1.09 -8.44
N GLN A 313 5.26 -1.49 -8.80
CA GLN A 313 5.57 -1.94 -10.16
C GLN A 313 4.78 -3.19 -10.55
N PHE A 314 4.64 -4.16 -9.64
CA PHE A 314 3.88 -5.38 -9.89
C PHE A 314 2.40 -5.08 -10.17
N GLN A 315 1.77 -4.21 -9.38
CA GLN A 315 0.36 -3.84 -9.59
C GLN A 315 0.13 -3.12 -10.93
N ARG A 316 1.16 -2.51 -11.50
CA ARG A 316 1.10 -1.82 -12.80
C ARG A 316 1.36 -2.73 -14.00
N LEU A 317 1.82 -3.95 -13.79
CA LEU A 317 1.98 -4.92 -14.87
C LEU A 317 0.61 -5.33 -15.42
N PRO A 318 0.48 -5.54 -16.74
CA PRO A 318 -0.62 -6.28 -17.32
C PRO A 318 -0.82 -7.63 -16.60
N LEU A 319 -2.05 -8.10 -16.49
CA LEU A 319 -2.39 -9.27 -15.67
C LEU A 319 -1.63 -10.53 -16.10
N GLU A 320 -1.46 -10.70 -17.40
CA GLU A 320 -0.67 -11.75 -18.04
C GLU A 320 0.83 -11.69 -17.69
N ARG A 321 1.33 -10.53 -17.24
CA ARG A 321 2.71 -10.32 -16.78
C ARG A 321 2.86 -10.34 -15.27
N ARG A 322 1.77 -10.32 -14.50
CA ARG A 322 1.80 -10.44 -13.03
C ARG A 322 2.11 -11.88 -12.64
N ARG A 323 3.39 -12.19 -12.51
CA ARG A 323 3.85 -13.52 -12.08
C ARG A 323 3.92 -13.59 -10.55
N SER A 324 3.00 -14.33 -9.94
CA SER A 324 2.95 -14.64 -8.50
C SER A 324 3.17 -16.12 -8.22
N ASP A 325 4.11 -16.45 -7.36
CA ASP A 325 4.39 -17.84 -6.94
C ASP A 325 3.43 -18.34 -5.84
N ILE A 326 2.41 -17.54 -5.50
CA ILE A 326 1.26 -17.92 -4.67
C ILE A 326 -0.05 -17.80 -5.46
N SER A 327 -1.07 -18.55 -5.05
CA SER A 327 -2.36 -18.58 -5.77
C SER A 327 -3.18 -17.29 -5.64
N LEU A 328 -2.98 -16.51 -4.57
CA LEU A 328 -3.70 -15.27 -4.33
C LEU A 328 -2.75 -14.14 -3.95
N GLU A 329 -2.69 -13.12 -4.81
CA GLU A 329 -2.05 -11.85 -4.48
C GLU A 329 -3.09 -10.84 -3.98
N HIS A 330 -2.75 -10.15 -2.90
CA HIS A 330 -3.52 -9.03 -2.38
C HIS A 330 -2.99 -7.73 -2.97
N SER A 331 -3.92 -6.83 -3.30
CA SER A 331 -3.60 -5.45 -3.66
C SER A 331 -3.86 -4.53 -2.47
N TYR A 332 -3.04 -3.51 -2.33
CA TYR A 332 -3.29 -2.38 -1.43
C TYR A 332 -3.78 -1.18 -2.23
N GLY A 333 -4.38 -0.19 -1.56
CA GLY A 333 -4.85 1.01 -2.23
C GLY A 333 -3.70 1.75 -2.93
N GLU A 334 -3.92 2.13 -4.20
CA GLU A 334 -2.87 2.73 -5.03
C GLU A 334 -2.36 4.05 -4.43
N LYS A 335 -3.26 4.85 -3.85
CA LYS A 335 -2.93 6.15 -3.26
C LYS A 335 -2.02 6.01 -2.04
N GLU A 336 -2.36 5.08 -1.16
CA GLU A 336 -1.63 4.77 0.06
C GLU A 336 -0.24 4.23 -0.27
N LEU A 337 -0.15 3.36 -1.29
CA LEU A 337 1.13 2.83 -1.77
C LEU A 337 2.00 3.92 -2.41
N LEU A 338 1.42 4.76 -3.28
CA LEU A 338 2.11 5.90 -3.88
C LEU A 338 2.66 6.86 -2.82
N TRP A 339 1.85 7.17 -1.80
CA TRP A 339 2.27 7.99 -0.66
C TRP A 339 3.43 7.35 0.11
N ALA A 340 3.32 6.06 0.46
CA ALA A 340 4.35 5.36 1.21
C ALA A 340 5.68 5.28 0.43
N VAL A 341 5.64 5.06 -0.88
CA VAL A 341 6.84 5.09 -1.74
C VAL A 341 7.42 6.51 -1.80
N ALA A 342 6.59 7.52 -2.07
CA ALA A 342 7.02 8.92 -2.16
C ALA A 342 7.68 9.39 -0.87
N ARG A 343 7.04 9.13 0.27
CA ARG A 343 7.58 9.51 1.58
C ARG A 343 8.86 8.75 1.91
N SER A 344 8.91 7.44 1.67
CA SER A 344 10.14 6.66 1.89
C SER A 344 11.29 7.18 1.03
N ALA A 345 11.02 7.50 -0.24
CA ALA A 345 12.02 8.06 -1.15
C ALA A 345 12.53 9.44 -0.70
N TYR A 346 11.66 10.29 -0.16
CA TYR A 346 12.06 11.59 0.39
C TYR A 346 12.99 11.41 1.59
N GLU A 347 12.62 10.54 2.54
CA GLU A 347 13.38 10.28 3.76
C GLU A 347 14.75 9.63 3.47
N THR A 348 14.85 8.84 2.41
CA THR A 348 16.12 8.27 1.92
C THR A 348 16.87 9.21 0.96
N ARG A 349 16.48 10.49 0.88
CA ARG A 349 17.10 11.53 0.03
C ARG A 349 17.09 11.22 -1.46
N SER A 350 16.20 10.33 -1.91
CA SER A 350 15.97 10.01 -3.31
C SER A 350 14.94 10.96 -3.92
N TYR A 351 15.23 12.26 -3.89
CA TYR A 351 14.26 13.32 -4.26
C TYR A 351 13.69 13.22 -5.68
N PRO A 352 14.45 12.85 -6.73
CA PRO A 352 13.86 12.64 -8.07
C PRO A 352 12.79 11.53 -8.08
N LEU A 353 13.01 10.46 -7.31
CA LEU A 353 12.05 9.37 -7.17
C LEU A 353 10.82 9.82 -6.38
N ALA A 354 11.02 10.52 -5.26
CA ALA A 354 9.93 11.10 -4.48
C ALA A 354 9.05 12.00 -5.35
N HIS A 355 9.67 12.88 -6.15
CA HIS A 355 8.98 13.77 -7.09
C HIS A 355 8.13 12.99 -8.11
N GLN A 356 8.71 11.95 -8.73
CA GLN A 356 7.99 11.10 -9.69
C GLN A 356 6.73 10.46 -9.08
N PHE A 357 6.85 9.92 -7.87
CA PHE A 357 5.73 9.24 -7.20
C PHE A 357 4.67 10.22 -6.69
N LEU A 358 5.07 11.42 -6.22
CA LEU A 358 4.13 12.49 -5.85
C LEU A 358 3.34 13.02 -7.05
N GLN A 359 3.95 13.11 -8.23
CA GLN A 359 3.21 13.47 -9.46
C GLN A 359 2.14 12.43 -9.81
N ARG A 360 2.45 11.14 -9.63
CA ARG A 360 1.47 10.05 -9.82
C ARG A 360 0.35 10.12 -8.80
N LEU A 361 0.69 10.36 -7.53
CA LEU A 361 -0.29 10.53 -6.46
C LEU A 361 -1.26 11.67 -6.76
N ALA A 362 -0.75 12.83 -7.19
CA ALA A 362 -1.58 13.97 -7.59
C ALA A 362 -2.53 13.62 -8.75
N ARG A 363 -2.04 12.92 -9.79
CA ARG A 363 -2.86 12.48 -10.94
C ARG A 363 -3.95 11.47 -10.55
N SER A 364 -3.73 10.68 -9.50
CA SER A 364 -4.75 9.76 -8.95
C SER A 364 -5.82 10.46 -8.10
N GLY A 365 -5.72 11.80 -7.94
CA GLY A 365 -6.60 12.57 -7.06
C GLY A 365 -6.21 12.48 -5.58
N GLY A 366 -4.97 12.11 -5.27
CA GLY A 366 -4.38 12.20 -3.93
C GLY A 366 -3.60 13.50 -3.78
N SER A 367 -4.27 14.59 -3.41
CA SER A 367 -3.62 15.88 -3.20
C SER A 367 -4.23 16.59 -2.00
N ASP A 368 -3.88 16.11 -0.81
CA ASP A 368 -4.18 16.77 0.45
C ASP A 368 -3.04 17.69 0.89
N ALA A 369 -3.21 18.34 2.04
CA ALA A 369 -2.20 19.21 2.63
C ALA A 369 -0.85 18.51 2.85
N ALA A 370 -0.84 17.22 3.20
CA ALA A 370 0.37 16.45 3.47
C ALA A 370 1.13 16.13 2.16
N ALA A 371 0.42 15.72 1.11
CA ALA A 371 0.95 15.51 -0.23
C ALA A 371 1.59 16.78 -0.80
N LEU A 372 0.89 17.92 -0.73
CA LEU A 372 1.41 19.20 -1.21
C LEU A 372 2.60 19.69 -0.38
N THR A 373 2.57 19.50 0.94
CA THR A 373 3.72 19.82 1.80
C THR A 373 4.95 19.01 1.37
N LEU A 374 4.79 17.70 1.15
CA LEU A 374 5.89 16.85 0.71
C LEU A 374 6.37 17.20 -0.71
N GLN A 375 5.47 17.60 -1.61
CA GLN A 375 5.83 18.12 -2.94
C GLN A 375 6.65 19.41 -2.84
N GLY A 376 6.26 20.33 -1.95
CA GLY A 376 6.99 21.56 -1.68
C GLY A 376 8.40 21.28 -1.17
N LEU A 377 8.52 20.43 -0.15
CA LEU A 377 9.80 20.00 0.43
C LEU A 377 10.69 19.28 -0.60
N THR A 378 10.12 18.39 -1.41
CA THR A 378 10.86 17.69 -2.47
C THR A 378 11.34 18.67 -3.54
N ALA A 379 10.51 19.65 -3.92
CA ALA A 379 10.87 20.67 -4.88
C ALA A 379 12.01 21.58 -4.36
N LEU A 380 12.02 21.93 -3.07
CA LEU A 380 13.16 22.65 -2.47
C LEU A 380 14.46 21.85 -2.56
N ALA A 381 14.40 20.56 -2.23
CA ALA A 381 15.57 19.68 -2.29
C ALA A 381 16.11 19.49 -3.73
N LEU A 382 15.27 19.74 -4.73
CA LEU A 382 15.62 19.74 -6.15
C LEU A 382 15.90 21.16 -6.70
N GLU A 383 16.01 22.16 -5.83
CA GLU A 383 16.24 23.58 -6.19
C GLU A 383 15.17 24.19 -7.11
N SER A 384 13.97 23.59 -7.14
CA SER A 384 12.81 24.09 -7.89
C SER A 384 11.99 25.07 -7.04
N PHE A 385 12.59 26.20 -6.68
CA PHE A 385 12.02 27.13 -5.69
C PHE A 385 10.63 27.67 -6.06
N ARG A 386 10.40 27.98 -7.35
CA ARG A 386 9.09 28.44 -7.83
C ARG A 386 8.00 27.38 -7.61
N SER A 387 8.32 26.12 -7.91
CA SER A 387 7.39 25.01 -7.69
C SER A 387 7.17 24.76 -6.21
N ALA A 388 8.23 24.82 -5.40
CA ALA A 388 8.12 24.65 -3.95
C ALA A 388 7.15 25.66 -3.32
N VAL A 389 7.33 26.95 -3.63
CA VAL A 389 6.48 28.03 -3.13
C VAL A 389 5.02 27.83 -3.54
N ALA A 390 4.76 27.44 -4.79
CA ALA A 390 3.39 27.18 -5.25
C ALA A 390 2.72 26.02 -4.50
N HIS A 391 3.48 24.94 -4.22
CA HIS A 391 2.94 23.83 -3.44
C HIS A 391 2.66 24.22 -1.98
N PHE A 392 3.52 25.00 -1.33
CA PHE A 392 3.27 25.46 0.05
C PHE A 392 2.06 26.38 0.15
N ASP A 393 1.87 27.27 -0.84
CA ASP A 393 0.70 28.13 -0.94
C ASP A 393 -0.60 27.30 -0.99
N HIS A 394 -0.65 26.30 -1.89
CA HIS A 394 -1.79 25.41 -1.98
C HIS A 394 -1.95 24.53 -0.72
N ALA A 395 -0.85 24.04 -0.14
CA ALA A 395 -0.88 23.25 1.09
C ALA A 395 -1.50 24.06 2.24
N LYS A 396 -1.16 25.36 2.33
CA LYS A 396 -1.72 26.27 3.33
C LYS A 396 -3.23 26.45 3.16
N VAL A 397 -3.71 26.61 1.92
CA VAL A 397 -5.16 26.68 1.62
C VAL A 397 -5.89 25.41 2.08
N LEU A 398 -5.25 24.24 1.97
CA LEU A 398 -5.79 22.97 2.46
C LEU A 398 -5.55 22.71 3.96
N GLY A 399 -5.07 23.70 4.72
CA GLY A 399 -4.94 23.61 6.17
C GLY A 399 -3.62 23.02 6.67
N ALA A 400 -2.55 23.01 5.85
CA ALA A 400 -1.22 22.62 6.33
C ALA A 400 -0.75 23.48 7.52
N SER A 401 -0.08 22.84 8.48
CA SER A 401 0.42 23.50 9.68
C SER A 401 1.63 24.40 9.40
N TRP A 402 1.67 25.56 10.05
CA TRP A 402 2.82 26.48 9.99
C TRP A 402 4.13 25.85 10.47
N GLN A 403 4.07 24.87 11.38
CA GLN A 403 5.24 24.10 11.80
C GLN A 403 5.87 23.34 10.61
N GLN A 404 5.05 22.85 9.69
CA GLN A 404 5.53 22.03 8.57
C GLN A 404 6.00 22.90 7.41
N ILE A 405 5.28 23.99 7.11
CA ILE A 405 5.51 24.76 5.88
C ILE A 405 6.19 26.11 6.11
N GLY A 406 6.14 26.71 7.31
CA GLY A 406 6.55 28.10 7.54
C GLY A 406 8.01 28.37 7.16
N ALA A 407 8.95 27.70 7.84
CA ALA A 407 10.37 27.82 7.53
C ALA A 407 10.71 27.42 6.07
N PRO A 408 10.35 26.23 5.55
CA PRO A 408 10.70 25.86 4.19
C PRO A 408 10.08 26.79 3.12
N TRP A 409 8.86 27.29 3.34
CA TRP A 409 8.23 28.26 2.45
C TRP A 409 8.98 29.60 2.44
N THR A 410 9.31 30.14 3.61
CA THR A 410 10.16 31.35 3.73
C THR A 410 11.49 31.15 3.03
N TYR A 411 12.15 30.00 3.20
CA TYR A 411 13.40 29.70 2.51
C TYR A 411 13.23 29.74 0.98
N GLY A 412 12.20 29.07 0.44
CA GLY A 412 11.91 29.10 -1.00
C GLY A 412 11.63 30.51 -1.53
N LEU A 413 10.94 31.35 -0.77
CA LEU A 413 10.68 32.76 -1.13
C LEU A 413 11.97 33.58 -1.16
N LEU A 414 12.87 33.38 -0.18
CA LEU A 414 14.17 34.06 -0.14
C LEU A 414 15.05 33.71 -1.34
N GLN A 415 15.07 32.45 -1.78
CA GLN A 415 15.80 32.03 -2.98
C GLN A 415 15.25 32.67 -4.26
N LEU A 416 13.98 33.07 -4.26
CA LEU A 416 13.34 33.79 -5.37
C LEU A 416 13.46 35.32 -5.25
N GLY A 417 14.13 35.83 -4.21
CA GLY A 417 14.21 37.27 -3.93
C GLY A 417 12.89 37.90 -3.46
N ARG A 418 11.90 37.09 -3.06
CA ARG A 418 10.56 37.53 -2.63
C ARG A 418 10.53 37.87 -1.14
N LEU A 419 11.33 38.85 -0.74
CA LEU A 419 11.58 39.18 0.66
C LEU A 419 10.32 39.64 1.42
N ASP A 420 9.47 40.46 0.79
CA ASP A 420 8.26 40.98 1.43
C ASP A 420 7.24 39.85 1.70
N ASP A 421 7.15 38.87 0.79
CA ASP A 421 6.31 37.67 0.99
C ASP A 421 6.88 36.77 2.10
N ALA A 422 8.21 36.64 2.17
CA ALA A 422 8.88 35.86 3.20
C ALA A 422 8.61 36.41 4.62
N LEU A 423 8.57 37.75 4.74
CA LEU A 423 8.18 38.44 5.97
C LEU A 423 6.69 38.26 6.31
N ALA A 424 5.81 38.23 5.30
CA ALA A 424 4.40 37.95 5.49
C ALA A 424 4.19 36.54 6.07
N VAL A 425 4.86 35.53 5.51
CA VAL A 425 4.84 34.16 6.04
C VAL A 425 5.32 34.10 7.49
N LEU A 426 6.44 34.75 7.83
CA LEU A 426 6.92 34.80 9.22
C LEU A 426 5.89 35.44 10.17
N SER A 427 5.28 36.56 9.76
CA SER A 427 4.27 37.28 10.55
C SER A 427 3.00 36.47 10.77
N GLU A 428 2.58 35.70 9.77
CA GLU A 428 1.39 34.85 9.86
C GLU A 428 1.66 33.55 10.64
N ALA A 429 2.82 32.92 10.43
CA ALA A 429 3.23 31.71 11.13
C ALA A 429 3.50 31.95 12.62
N GLY A 430 3.97 33.14 12.98
CA GLY A 430 4.20 33.53 14.36
C GLY A 430 5.19 32.62 15.08
N ALA A 431 4.88 32.27 16.34
CA ALA A 431 5.71 31.35 17.12
C ALA A 431 5.79 29.94 16.52
N SER A 432 4.76 29.49 15.80
CA SER A 432 4.72 28.16 15.16
C SER A 432 5.78 27.99 14.07
N PHE A 433 6.29 29.09 13.51
CA PHE A 433 7.43 29.08 12.59
C PHE A 433 8.65 28.37 13.19
N PHE A 434 8.89 28.58 14.49
CA PHE A 434 10.09 28.12 15.20
C PHE A 434 9.98 26.70 15.75
N LEU A 435 8.85 26.01 15.50
CA LEU A 435 8.68 24.60 15.80
C LEU A 435 9.26 23.69 14.71
N ASN A 436 9.72 24.25 13.59
CA ASN A 436 10.40 23.52 12.52
C ASN A 436 11.91 23.40 12.83
N GLU A 437 12.50 22.25 12.52
CA GLU A 437 13.93 21.98 12.75
C GLU A 437 14.86 22.94 11.98
N ASN A 438 14.43 23.46 10.83
CA ASN A 438 15.22 24.36 9.99
C ASN A 438 14.87 25.84 10.19
N ALA A 439 14.05 26.16 11.19
CA ALA A 439 13.55 27.52 11.41
C ALA A 439 14.66 28.52 11.72
N GLU A 440 15.62 28.16 12.59
CA GLU A 440 16.68 29.09 13.01
C GLU A 440 17.59 29.50 11.85
N GLN A 441 17.99 28.55 11.01
CA GLN A 441 18.81 28.82 9.82
C GLN A 441 18.06 29.70 8.82
N THR A 442 16.79 29.38 8.56
CA THR A 442 15.96 30.17 7.64
C THR A 442 15.71 31.58 8.17
N PHE A 443 15.46 31.71 9.48
CA PHE A 443 15.23 32.98 10.14
C PHE A 443 16.47 33.88 10.10
N ALA A 444 17.65 33.32 10.38
CA ALA A 444 18.91 34.05 10.28
C ALA A 444 19.12 34.61 8.86
N LEU A 445 18.91 33.78 7.83
CA LEU A 445 18.97 34.21 6.43
C LEU A 445 17.97 35.33 6.12
N LEU A 446 16.72 35.21 6.60
CA LEU A 446 15.71 36.25 6.43
C LEU A 446 16.17 37.60 7.02
N VAL A 447 16.67 37.58 8.25
CA VAL A 447 17.17 38.78 8.95
C VAL A 447 18.33 39.42 8.20
N GLU A 448 19.29 38.61 7.75
CA GLU A 448 20.42 39.06 6.93
C GLU A 448 19.95 39.74 5.65
N ARG A 449 19.06 39.09 4.87
CA ARG A 449 18.49 39.66 3.63
C ARG A 449 17.72 40.95 3.87
N CYS A 450 17.02 41.07 5.00
CA CYS A 450 16.39 42.32 5.40
C CYS A 450 17.39 43.44 5.67
N PHE A 451 18.54 43.15 6.28
CA PHE A 451 19.59 44.15 6.50
C PHE A 451 20.27 44.57 5.20
N GLU A 452 20.64 43.63 4.34
CA GLU A 452 21.22 43.91 3.03
C GLU A 452 20.30 44.78 2.17
N SER A 453 18.99 44.50 2.21
CA SER A 453 17.99 45.19 1.40
C SER A 453 17.37 46.42 2.09
N SER A 454 17.91 46.85 3.23
CA SER A 454 17.39 47.98 4.03
C SER A 454 15.89 47.88 4.40
N ARG A 455 15.37 46.66 4.55
CA ARG A 455 13.97 46.34 4.90
C ARG A 455 13.75 46.19 6.42
N ILE A 456 14.36 47.06 7.23
CA ILE A 456 14.31 46.95 8.71
C ILE A 456 12.90 47.18 9.26
N GLY A 457 12.16 48.17 8.73
CA GLY A 457 10.82 48.51 9.23
C GLY A 457 9.80 47.37 9.16
N PRO A 458 9.61 46.72 8.00
CA PRO A 458 8.77 45.52 7.89
C PRO A 458 9.19 44.37 8.80
N LEU A 459 10.51 44.11 8.93
CA LEU A 459 11.04 43.10 9.83
C LEU A 459 10.68 43.38 11.29
N VAL A 460 10.88 44.61 11.77
CA VAL A 460 10.52 45.02 13.14
C VAL A 460 9.05 44.74 13.43
N ARG A 461 8.13 45.09 12.51
CA ARG A 461 6.69 44.84 12.71
C ARG A 461 6.37 43.35 12.87
N ALA A 462 7.01 42.49 12.08
CA ALA A 462 6.82 41.04 12.20
C ALA A 462 7.36 40.52 13.54
N LEU A 463 8.55 40.97 13.95
CA LEU A 463 9.18 40.56 15.20
C LEU A 463 8.42 41.07 16.45
N GLU A 464 7.97 42.32 16.46
CA GLU A 464 7.16 42.89 17.55
C GLU A 464 5.86 42.09 17.75
N ARG A 465 5.23 41.63 16.67
CA ARG A 465 4.04 40.77 16.74
C ARG A 465 4.36 39.41 17.36
N ILE A 466 5.48 38.79 16.98
CA ILE A 466 5.89 37.50 17.54
C ILE A 466 6.25 37.65 19.03
N ALA A 467 6.88 38.76 19.41
CA ALA A 467 7.30 39.05 20.78
C ALA A 467 6.14 39.25 21.77
N GLN A 468 4.91 39.45 21.29
CA GLN A 468 3.71 39.47 22.14
C GLN A 468 3.34 38.10 22.71
N ASN A 469 3.89 37.01 22.17
CA ASN A 469 3.66 35.66 22.68
C ASN A 469 4.40 35.44 24.01
N ALA A 470 3.73 34.80 24.97
CA ALA A 470 4.32 34.50 26.29
C ALA A 470 5.66 33.73 26.20
N HIS A 471 5.81 32.90 25.17
CA HIS A 471 7.02 32.10 24.92
C HIS A 471 7.72 32.58 23.64
N VAL A 472 8.16 33.84 23.64
CA VAL A 472 8.97 34.38 22.54
C VAL A 472 10.33 33.67 22.47
N PRO A 473 10.76 33.20 21.27
CA PRO A 473 12.08 32.63 21.07
C PRO A 473 13.21 33.68 21.26
N PRO A 474 14.36 33.33 21.87
CA PRO A 474 15.45 34.28 22.09
C PRO A 474 15.97 34.96 20.82
N HIS A 475 16.12 34.22 19.72
CA HIS A 475 16.60 34.78 18.45
C HIS A 475 15.67 35.87 17.88
N VAL A 476 14.36 35.84 18.19
CA VAL A 476 13.42 36.92 17.81
C VAL A 476 13.72 38.19 18.57
N LEU A 477 13.91 38.09 19.90
CA LEU A 477 14.26 39.23 20.74
C LEU A 477 15.62 39.81 20.35
N ASP A 478 16.58 38.95 19.98
CA ASP A 478 17.91 39.39 19.57
C ASP A 478 17.86 40.16 18.25
N ALA A 479 17.17 39.61 17.24
CA ALA A 479 16.95 40.29 15.98
C ALA A 479 16.22 41.64 16.20
N LEU A 480 15.22 41.68 17.06
CA LEU A 480 14.47 42.90 17.38
C LEU A 480 15.36 43.97 18.03
N ALA A 481 16.23 43.57 18.96
CA ALA A 481 17.22 44.45 19.56
C ALA A 481 18.19 45.03 18.51
N VAL A 482 18.74 44.19 17.62
CA VAL A 482 19.63 44.64 16.53
C VAL A 482 18.91 45.61 15.61
N CYS A 483 17.67 45.30 15.22
CA CYS A 483 16.85 46.19 14.37
C CYS A 483 16.64 47.55 15.04
N HIS A 484 16.26 47.59 16.32
CA HIS A 484 16.05 48.85 17.02
C HIS A 484 17.35 49.66 17.20
N ILE A 485 18.50 49.02 17.44
CA ILE A 485 19.81 49.68 17.46
C ILE A 485 20.09 50.33 16.10
N LYS A 486 19.93 49.57 15.00
CA LYS A 486 20.16 50.08 13.64
C LYS A 486 19.20 51.20 13.26
N SER A 487 17.99 51.21 13.79
CA SER A 487 16.99 52.28 13.59
C SER A 487 17.09 53.44 14.60
N GLY A 488 18.06 53.43 15.52
CA GLY A 488 18.23 54.48 16.53
C GLY A 488 17.19 54.48 17.66
N ASN A 489 16.36 53.45 17.76
CA ASN A 489 15.31 53.31 18.79
C ASN A 489 15.87 52.66 20.06
N TYR A 490 16.80 53.33 20.73
CA TYR A 490 17.58 52.75 21.83
C TYR A 490 16.75 52.31 23.06
N GLU A 491 15.63 52.98 23.36
CA GLU A 491 14.74 52.56 24.46
C GLU A 491 14.10 51.19 24.19
N LYS A 492 13.59 50.97 22.98
CA LYS A 492 13.04 49.67 22.57
C LYS A 492 14.13 48.60 22.47
N ALA A 493 15.33 48.98 22.02
CA ALA A 493 16.48 48.07 22.01
C ALA A 493 16.86 47.61 23.41
N ALA A 494 16.86 48.51 24.40
CA ALA A 494 17.14 48.18 25.80
C ALA A 494 16.10 47.18 26.34
N ALA A 495 14.81 47.44 26.12
CA ALA A 495 13.73 46.55 26.57
C ALA A 495 13.85 45.12 25.99
N ALA A 496 14.18 44.99 24.70
CA ALA A 496 14.39 43.68 24.07
C ALA A 496 15.63 42.94 24.62
N LEU A 497 16.71 43.66 24.91
CA LEU A 497 17.94 43.11 25.50
C LEU A 497 17.75 42.74 26.98
N ASP A 498 16.97 43.51 27.73
CA ASP A 498 16.59 43.18 29.11
C ASP A 498 15.79 41.88 29.14
N ALA A 499 14.77 41.74 28.28
CA ALA A 499 13.97 40.51 28.16
C ALA A 499 14.81 39.28 27.74
N LEU A 500 15.85 39.48 26.93
CA LEU A 500 16.83 38.43 26.62
C LEU A 500 17.65 38.04 27.84
N LEU A 501 18.12 39.04 28.60
CA LEU A 501 18.95 38.82 29.77
C LEU A 501 18.19 38.17 30.92
N GLU A 502 16.87 38.41 31.03
CA GLU A 502 16.01 37.67 31.96
C GLU A 502 15.96 36.17 31.64
N LYS A 503 16.00 35.81 30.34
CA LYS A 503 16.00 34.41 29.88
C LYS A 503 17.37 33.74 30.01
N ASP A 504 18.44 34.48 29.76
CA ASP A 504 19.84 34.02 29.91
C ASP A 504 20.67 35.07 30.66
N PRO A 505 20.60 35.11 32.00
CA PRO A 505 21.35 36.08 32.79
C PRO A 505 22.86 36.01 32.59
N GLY A 506 23.39 34.84 32.19
CA GLY A 506 24.82 34.61 31.99
C GLY A 506 25.38 35.18 30.68
N ASN A 507 24.53 35.65 29.77
CA ASN A 507 24.95 36.04 28.43
C ASN A 507 25.78 37.33 28.40
N LEU A 508 27.10 37.18 28.35
CA LEU A 508 28.03 38.31 28.38
C LEU A 508 27.87 39.24 27.17
N GLU A 509 27.51 38.69 26.00
CA GLU A 509 27.38 39.47 24.78
C GLU A 509 26.13 40.36 24.82
N VAL A 510 24.99 39.81 25.28
CA VAL A 510 23.75 40.59 25.52
C VAL A 510 24.02 41.68 26.55
N ARG A 511 24.72 41.39 27.65
CA ARG A 511 25.09 42.40 28.67
C ARG A 511 25.95 43.52 28.10
N ARG A 512 26.94 43.20 27.27
CA ARG A 512 27.81 44.20 26.61
C ARG A 512 27.00 45.10 25.68
N ARG A 513 26.11 44.51 24.87
CA ARG A 513 25.22 45.26 23.97
C ARG A 513 24.26 46.15 24.75
N LEU A 514 23.66 45.67 25.83
CA LEU A 514 22.77 46.44 26.70
C LEU A 514 23.49 47.62 27.36
N ALA A 515 24.68 47.39 27.89
CA ALA A 515 25.51 48.45 28.46
C ALA A 515 25.84 49.53 27.41
N ALA A 516 26.18 49.14 26.18
CA ALA A 516 26.43 50.08 25.08
C ALA A 516 25.16 50.89 24.73
N VAL A 517 23.99 50.27 24.70
CA VAL A 517 22.70 50.94 24.48
C VAL A 517 22.40 51.93 25.61
N TRP A 518 22.62 51.57 26.88
CA TRP A 518 22.42 52.47 28.01
C TRP A 518 23.38 53.67 28.00
N VAL A 519 24.62 53.51 27.56
CA VAL A 519 25.52 54.65 27.34
C VAL A 519 24.95 55.60 26.28
N ARG A 520 24.41 55.07 25.17
CA ARG A 520 23.74 55.90 24.14
C ARG A 520 22.50 56.63 24.68
N LEU A 521 21.86 56.11 25.72
CA LEU A 521 20.73 56.73 26.43
C LEU A 521 21.16 57.66 27.58
N GLY A 522 22.47 57.88 27.82
CA GLY A 522 22.97 58.70 28.93
C GLY A 522 22.90 58.03 30.31
N ARG A 523 22.66 56.71 30.38
CA ARG A 523 22.53 55.92 31.63
C ARG A 523 23.83 55.22 32.02
N GLU A 524 24.93 55.96 32.06
CA GLU A 524 26.29 55.42 32.25
C GLU A 524 26.49 54.67 33.58
N THR A 525 25.83 55.13 34.65
CA THR A 525 25.90 54.50 35.97
C THR A 525 25.27 53.11 35.98
N MET A 526 24.17 52.92 35.24
CA MET A 526 23.53 51.61 35.05
C MET A 526 24.41 50.69 34.21
N ALA A 527 24.99 51.21 33.11
CA ALA A 527 25.91 50.44 32.24
C ALA A 527 27.13 49.94 33.01
N ALA A 528 27.75 50.81 33.82
CA ALA A 528 28.89 50.43 34.67
C ALA A 528 28.50 49.38 35.72
N ARG A 529 27.30 49.47 36.31
CA ARG A 529 26.82 48.49 37.29
C ARG A 529 26.58 47.11 36.67
N LEU A 530 25.95 47.05 35.50
CA LEU A 530 25.66 45.82 34.77
C LEU A 530 26.93 45.05 34.36
N LEU A 531 27.98 45.76 33.95
CA LEU A 531 29.26 45.15 33.60
C LEU A 531 30.07 44.73 34.85
N ARG A 532 29.90 45.42 35.99
CA ARG A 532 30.59 45.09 37.26
C ARG A 532 29.98 43.89 37.98
N SER A 533 28.66 43.69 37.92
CA SER A 533 28.00 42.57 38.60
C SER A 533 28.55 41.22 38.11
N TYR A 534 28.87 41.11 36.82
CA TYR A 534 29.47 39.90 36.24
C TYR A 534 30.93 39.64 36.69
N ARG A 535 31.75 40.68 36.88
CA ARG A 535 33.14 40.51 37.34
C ARG A 535 33.23 39.90 38.74
N ARG A 536 32.18 39.99 39.55
CA ARG A 536 32.10 39.29 40.85
C ARG A 536 31.75 37.81 40.68
N ASP A 537 30.83 37.49 39.77
CA ASP A 537 30.38 36.10 39.54
C ASP A 537 31.40 35.25 38.74
N GLY A 538 32.27 35.87 37.95
CA GLY A 538 33.30 35.19 37.13
C GLY A 538 34.64 34.88 37.83
N THR A 539 34.79 35.14 39.13
CA THR A 539 36.06 34.94 39.87
C THR A 539 36.20 33.56 40.54
N ALA A 540 35.42 32.56 40.10
CA ALA A 540 35.56 31.17 40.57
C ALA A 540 36.29 30.22 39.59
N SER A 541 36.79 30.69 38.43
CA SER A 541 37.56 29.82 37.52
C SER A 541 38.54 30.60 36.65
N ALA A 542 39.67 30.98 37.24
CA ALA A 542 40.98 31.03 36.59
C ALA A 542 42.04 31.35 37.66
N ALA A 543 42.99 30.45 37.85
CA ALA A 543 44.23 30.68 38.59
C ALA A 543 45.37 29.92 37.91
N PRO A 544 46.63 30.38 38.05
CA PRO A 544 47.15 31.74 37.91
C PRO A 544 47.63 32.04 36.48
#